data_AF-A0A429GGB5-F1
#
_entry.id   AF-A0A429GGB5-F1
#
_cell.length_a   1.000
_cell.length_b   1.000
_cell.length_c   1.000
_cell.angle_alpha   90.00
_cell.angle_beta   90.00
_cell.angle_gamma   90.00
#
_symmetry.space_group_name_H-M   'P 1'
#
loop_
_entity.id
_entity.type
_entity.pdbx_description
1 polymer ?
#
loop_
_entity_poly.entity_id
_entity_poly.type
_entity_poly.pdbx_seq_one_letter_code
_entity_poly.pdbx_strand_id
1 'polypeptide(L)'
;MGELGINPTYFKDLTGPAYIQVGTKGKFSGKLMYHPAGFPLVESPMQSAVINVYIDGSYYDKVMTDANGYFEVMVDGSLNPGFHNIKFRYEGDWFCNPAETTRSFAVTYAPVPSIPFPSFSWDILWKIAGIVIAVFIAWFLIKKIR
;
A
#
# COMPACT_ATOMS: atom_id res chain seq x y z
N MET A 1 -18.81 25.54 15.98
CA MET A 1 -18.33 24.27 15.41
C MET A 1 -17.04 24.63 14.71
N GLY A 2 -15.90 24.54 15.41
CA GLY A 2 -14.64 25.13 14.96
C GLY A 2 -14.05 24.35 13.79
N GLU A 3 -13.52 25.04 12.79
CA GLU A 3 -12.69 24.42 11.76
C GLU A 3 -11.54 23.68 12.44
N LEU A 4 -11.45 22.37 12.21
CA LEU A 4 -10.34 21.54 12.70
C LEU A 4 -9.09 21.85 11.88
N GLY A 5 -7.98 22.11 12.56
CA GLY A 5 -6.63 22.32 12.03
C GLY A 5 -6.48 23.42 10.97
N ILE A 6 -5.26 23.98 10.86
CA ILE A 6 -4.90 24.87 9.74
C ILE A 6 -3.80 24.27 8.86
N ASN A 7 -3.14 23.21 9.35
CA ASN A 7 -2.04 22.56 8.68
C ASN A 7 -2.50 21.25 8.03
N PRO A 8 -2.39 21.09 6.70
CA PRO A 8 -2.69 19.83 6.03
C PRO A 8 -1.79 18.70 6.52
N THR A 9 -2.41 17.57 6.89
CA THR A 9 -1.73 16.36 7.37
C THR A 9 -1.83 15.24 6.34
N TYR A 10 -0.83 14.36 6.28
CA TYR A 10 -0.81 13.24 5.36
C TYR A 10 0.13 12.12 5.83
N PHE A 11 -0.13 10.91 5.33
CA PHE A 11 0.72 9.75 5.55
C PHE A 11 1.74 9.61 4.43
N LYS A 12 2.97 9.23 4.78
CA LYS A 12 4.10 9.04 3.86
C LYS A 12 4.82 7.71 4.15
N ASP A 13 5.52 7.18 3.16
CA ASP A 13 6.39 5.99 3.27
C ASP A 13 5.69 4.74 3.84
N LEU A 14 4.39 4.60 3.58
CA LEU A 14 3.60 3.47 4.06
C LEU A 14 4.16 2.17 3.48
N THR A 15 4.64 1.31 4.38
CA THR A 15 5.29 0.05 4.06
C THR A 15 4.64 -1.06 4.87
N GLY A 16 4.48 -2.23 4.28
CA GLY A 16 3.93 -3.40 4.94
C GLY A 16 3.86 -4.59 3.99
N PRO A 17 3.68 -5.80 4.52
CA PRO A 17 3.60 -7.00 3.70
C PRO A 17 2.35 -6.98 2.81
N ALA A 18 2.47 -7.55 1.60
CA ALA A 18 1.31 -7.85 0.77
C ALA A 18 0.54 -9.09 1.29
N TYR A 19 1.24 -9.97 2.02
CA TYR A 19 0.71 -11.23 2.54
C TYR A 19 1.16 -11.46 3.99
N ILE A 20 0.22 -11.87 4.85
CA ILE A 20 0.50 -12.33 6.22
C ILE A 20 0.05 -13.78 6.32
N GLN A 21 0.90 -14.65 6.86
CA GLN A 21 0.49 -16.03 7.07
C GLN A 21 -0.38 -16.15 8.31
N VAL A 22 -1.36 -17.05 8.27
CA VAL A 22 -2.21 -17.35 9.43
C VAL A 22 -1.32 -17.73 10.62
N GLY A 23 -1.55 -17.10 11.76
CA GLY A 23 -0.76 -17.30 12.99
C GLY A 23 0.59 -16.59 13.05
N THR A 24 0.96 -15.81 12.03
CA THR A 24 2.17 -14.95 12.03
C THR A 24 1.81 -13.49 12.22
N LYS A 25 2.81 -12.60 12.36
CA LYS A 25 2.59 -11.14 12.44
C LYS A 25 3.16 -10.43 11.23
N GLY A 26 2.41 -9.47 10.69
CA GLY A 26 2.87 -8.56 9.64
C GLY A 26 3.15 -7.17 10.20
N LYS A 27 4.33 -6.64 9.91
CA LYS A 27 4.72 -5.29 10.31
C LYS A 27 4.24 -4.27 9.27
N PHE A 28 3.43 -3.31 9.70
CA PHE A 28 3.12 -2.12 8.92
C PHE A 28 3.78 -0.90 9.56
N SER A 29 4.26 0.00 8.73
CA SER A 29 4.98 1.19 9.18
C SER A 29 4.77 2.34 8.21
N GLY A 30 4.99 3.55 8.67
CA GLY A 30 4.94 4.75 7.84
C GLY A 30 5.31 5.98 8.64
N LYS A 31 5.10 7.14 8.04
CA LYS A 31 5.29 8.44 8.68
C LYS A 31 4.02 9.27 8.59
N LEU A 32 3.73 10.02 9.64
CA LEU A 32 2.72 11.06 9.65
C LEU A 32 3.41 12.42 9.58
N MET A 33 3.04 13.20 8.57
CA MET A 33 3.67 14.47 8.25
C MET A 33 2.60 15.56 8.11
N TYR A 34 2.99 16.81 8.28
CA TYR A 34 2.14 17.96 7.98
C TYR A 34 2.88 19.02 7.17
N HIS A 35 2.11 19.84 6.46
CA HIS A 35 2.62 21.06 5.81
C HIS A 35 2.24 22.27 6.66
N PRO A 36 3.23 23.06 7.15
CA PRO A 36 2.93 24.30 7.84
C PRO A 36 2.16 25.27 6.94
N ALA A 37 1.14 25.94 7.49
CA ALA A 37 0.36 26.95 6.81
C ALA A 37 1.28 28.05 6.26
N GLY A 38 1.15 28.35 4.97
CA GLY A 38 2.02 29.30 4.26
C GLY A 38 3.33 28.71 3.73
N PHE A 39 3.66 27.45 4.05
CA PHE A 39 4.87 26.76 3.57
C PHE A 39 4.54 25.38 2.96
N PRO A 40 3.81 25.33 1.84
CA PRO A 40 3.31 24.07 1.26
C PRO A 40 4.40 23.15 0.70
N LEU A 41 5.66 23.60 0.65
CA LEU A 41 6.81 22.81 0.19
C LEU A 41 7.67 22.28 1.34
N VAL A 42 7.31 22.60 2.59
CA VAL A 42 8.03 22.14 3.79
C VAL A 42 7.22 21.02 4.42
N GLU A 43 7.83 19.85 4.51
CA GLU A 43 7.26 18.70 5.21
C GLU A 43 7.80 18.65 6.64
N SER A 44 6.92 18.56 7.64
CA SER A 44 7.31 18.47 9.05
C SER A 44 6.77 17.19 9.69
N PRO A 45 7.60 16.43 10.43
CA PRO A 45 7.15 15.21 11.10
C PRO A 45 6.21 15.53 12.26
N MET A 46 5.17 14.73 12.44
CA MET A 46 4.26 14.86 13.58
C MET A 46 4.72 13.98 14.73
N GLN A 47 5.29 14.57 15.77
CA GLN A 47 5.69 13.83 16.98
C GLN A 47 4.52 13.61 17.94
N SER A 48 4.48 12.43 18.58
CA SER A 48 3.50 12.07 19.62
C SER A 48 2.04 12.16 19.15
N ALA A 49 1.81 12.05 17.84
CA ALA A 49 0.48 12.04 17.26
C ALA A 49 -0.14 10.66 17.38
N VAL A 50 -1.43 10.62 17.72
CA VAL A 50 -2.17 9.38 17.95
C VAL A 50 -2.85 8.95 16.65
N ILE A 51 -2.49 7.76 16.16
CA ILE A 51 -3.07 7.15 14.96
C ILE A 51 -3.94 5.96 15.39
N ASN A 52 -5.20 6.00 15.01
CA ASN A 52 -6.14 4.88 15.17
C ASN A 52 -6.01 3.94 13.97
N VAL A 53 -5.85 2.65 14.23
CA VAL A 53 -5.71 1.59 13.24
C VAL A 53 -7.01 0.80 13.17
N TYR A 54 -7.51 0.58 11.97
CA TYR A 54 -8.71 -0.20 11.71
C TYR A 54 -8.42 -1.31 10.71
N ILE A 55 -9.01 -2.48 10.90
CA ILE A 55 -8.99 -3.57 9.92
C ILE A 55 -10.42 -3.88 9.53
N ASP A 56 -10.71 -3.81 8.23
CA ASP A 56 -12.05 -4.01 7.65
C ASP A 56 -13.13 -3.15 8.32
N GLY A 57 -12.74 -1.93 8.70
CA GLY A 57 -13.61 -0.96 9.37
C GLY A 57 -13.74 -1.14 10.89
N SER A 58 -13.28 -2.26 11.45
CA SER A 58 -13.26 -2.50 12.89
C SER A 58 -12.02 -1.91 13.53
N TYR A 59 -12.15 -1.27 14.69
CA TYR A 59 -10.99 -0.76 15.43
C TYR A 59 -10.08 -1.93 15.81
N TYR A 60 -8.80 -1.80 15.49
CA TYR A 60 -7.78 -2.80 15.74
C TYR A 60 -6.86 -2.37 16.89
N ASP A 61 -6.19 -1.23 16.74
CA ASP A 61 -5.21 -0.75 17.71
C ASP A 61 -5.00 0.77 17.60
N LYS A 62 -4.21 1.32 18.52
CA LYS A 62 -3.76 2.71 18.53
C LYS A 62 -2.25 2.76 18.66
N VAL A 63 -1.63 3.52 17.77
CA VAL A 63 -0.18 3.74 17.76
C VAL A 63 0.14 5.22 17.87
N MET A 64 1.31 5.54 18.40
CA MET A 64 1.79 6.90 18.56
C MET A 64 3.04 7.09 17.72
N THR A 65 3.16 8.25 17.08
CA THR A 65 4.35 8.57 16.28
C THR A 65 5.54 8.99 17.14
N ASP A 66 6.74 8.68 16.68
CA ASP A 66 7.99 9.12 17.29
C ASP A 66 8.38 10.55 16.88
N ALA A 67 9.57 11.01 17.30
CA ALA A 67 10.10 12.34 16.97
C ALA A 67 10.27 12.61 15.47
N ASN A 68 10.34 11.56 14.64
CA ASN A 68 10.46 11.64 13.19
C ASN A 68 9.12 11.43 12.48
N GLY A 69 8.01 11.41 13.23
CA GLY A 69 6.68 11.12 12.71
C GLY A 69 6.46 9.65 12.35
N TYR A 70 7.43 8.78 12.65
CA TYR A 70 7.36 7.36 12.30
C TYR A 70 6.43 6.62 13.26
N PHE A 71 5.63 5.72 12.71
CA PHE A 71 4.80 4.78 13.47
C PHE A 71 4.97 3.37 12.92
N GLU A 72 4.69 2.40 13.78
CA GLU A 72 4.71 0.98 13.46
C GLU A 72 3.56 0.27 14.17
N VAL A 73 2.92 -0.66 13.47
CA VAL A 73 1.91 -1.56 14.04
C VAL A 73 2.20 -2.99 13.59
N MET A 74 2.04 -3.93 14.51
CA MET A 74 2.10 -5.35 14.22
C MET A 74 0.68 -5.87 14.09
N VAL A 75 0.33 -6.37 12.90
CA VAL A 75 -0.97 -6.98 12.63
C VAL A 75 -0.85 -8.49 12.80
N ASP A 76 -1.65 -9.04 13.70
CA ASP A 76 -1.76 -10.47 13.90
C ASP A 76 -2.51 -11.14 12.75
N GLY A 77 -1.92 -12.19 12.19
CA GLY A 77 -2.53 -13.09 11.21
C GLY A 77 -3.55 -14.06 11.81
N SER A 78 -4.20 -13.70 12.92
CA SER A 78 -5.36 -14.44 13.46
C SER A 78 -6.65 -14.11 12.71
N LEU A 79 -6.59 -13.19 11.75
CA LEU A 79 -7.69 -12.87 10.84
C LEU A 79 -8.02 -14.08 9.95
N ASN A 80 -9.27 -14.15 9.51
CA ASN A 80 -9.68 -15.16 8.53
C ASN A 80 -8.86 -15.00 7.25
N PRO A 81 -8.48 -16.08 6.56
CA PRO A 81 -7.80 -15.95 5.27
C PRO A 81 -8.67 -15.21 4.24
N GLY A 82 -8.04 -14.32 3.48
CA GLY A 82 -8.75 -13.47 2.53
C GLY A 82 -8.06 -12.13 2.33
N PHE A 83 -8.71 -11.23 1.59
CA PHE A 83 -8.28 -9.85 1.43
C PHE A 83 -8.81 -8.99 2.56
N HIS A 84 -7.93 -8.19 3.15
CA HIS A 84 -8.22 -7.27 4.24
C HIS A 84 -7.73 -5.88 3.90
N ASN A 85 -8.40 -4.88 4.47
CA ASN A 85 -8.01 -3.49 4.36
C ASN A 85 -7.60 -2.97 5.74
N ILE A 86 -6.35 -2.55 5.87
CA ILE A 86 -5.87 -1.80 7.02
C ILE A 86 -5.99 -0.30 6.73
N LYS A 87 -6.65 0.42 7.62
CA LYS A 87 -6.80 1.87 7.58
C LYS A 87 -6.11 2.50 8.77
N PHE A 88 -5.28 3.51 8.49
CA PHE A 88 -4.67 4.37 9.49
C PHE A 88 -5.38 5.72 9.47
N ARG A 89 -5.79 6.21 10.64
CA ARG A 89 -6.52 7.46 10.76
C ARG A 89 -5.95 8.32 11.89
N TYR A 90 -5.62 9.54 11.53
CA TYR A 90 -5.34 10.64 12.45
C TYR A 90 -6.59 11.54 12.50
N GLU A 91 -7.11 11.79 13.70
CA GLU A 91 -8.37 12.55 13.87
C GLU A 91 -8.20 14.06 13.69
N GLY A 92 -6.97 14.56 13.61
CA GLY A 92 -6.71 15.99 13.65
C GLY A 92 -6.73 16.53 15.07
N ASP A 93 -6.30 17.78 15.19
CA ASP A 93 -6.41 18.57 16.40
C ASP A 93 -6.68 20.05 16.02
N TRP A 94 -6.45 20.97 16.95
CA TRP A 94 -6.62 22.41 16.70
C TRP A 94 -5.55 22.98 15.76
N PHE A 95 -4.45 22.28 15.53
CA PHE A 95 -3.31 22.72 14.74
C PHE A 95 -3.22 22.02 13.38
N CYS A 96 -3.43 20.71 13.35
CA CYS A 96 -3.30 19.83 12.18
C CYS A 96 -4.64 19.21 11.78
N ASN A 97 -4.88 19.14 10.48
CA ASN A 97 -6.10 18.55 9.93
C ASN A 97 -6.12 17.03 10.14
N PRO A 98 -7.31 16.41 10.19
CA PRO A 98 -7.43 14.97 10.11
C PRO A 98 -6.80 14.43 8.81
N ALA A 99 -6.31 13.20 8.87
CA ALA A 99 -5.81 12.47 7.71
C ALA A 99 -6.14 10.98 7.84
N GLU A 100 -6.33 10.32 6.71
CA GLU A 100 -6.46 8.87 6.67
C GLU A 100 -5.80 8.27 5.45
N THR A 101 -5.45 7.00 5.54
CA THR A 101 -4.89 6.21 4.44
C THR A 101 -5.26 4.76 4.61
N THR A 102 -5.44 4.05 3.50
CA THR A 102 -5.84 2.64 3.49
C THR A 102 -4.89 1.84 2.63
N ARG A 103 -4.57 0.62 3.06
CA ARG A 103 -3.77 -0.35 2.32
C ARG A 103 -4.42 -1.72 2.39
N SER A 104 -4.37 -2.45 1.29
CA SER A 104 -4.84 -3.82 1.23
C SER A 104 -3.71 -4.81 1.47
N PHE A 105 -4.02 -5.92 2.13
CA PHE A 105 -3.14 -7.07 2.29
C PHE A 105 -3.98 -8.36 2.27
N ALA A 106 -3.34 -9.51 2.10
CA ALA A 106 -4.02 -10.79 2.15
C ALA A 106 -3.50 -11.67 3.29
N VAL A 107 -4.39 -12.44 3.89
CA VAL A 107 -4.05 -13.45 4.90
C VAL A 107 -4.13 -14.83 4.26
N THR A 108 -3.08 -15.65 4.38
CA THR A 108 -2.96 -16.95 3.69
C THR A 108 -2.53 -18.07 4.64
N TYR A 109 -3.00 -19.30 4.40
CA TYR A 109 -2.59 -20.47 5.20
C TYR A 109 -1.15 -20.96 4.93
N ALA A 110 -0.59 -20.64 3.76
CA ALA A 110 0.72 -21.10 3.31
C ALA A 110 1.55 -19.94 2.75
N PRO A 111 2.90 -20.04 2.71
CA PRO A 111 3.69 -19.17 1.86
C PRO A 111 3.21 -19.37 0.42
N VAL A 112 2.91 -18.27 -0.27
CA VAL A 112 2.64 -18.34 -1.71
C VAL A 112 3.85 -19.06 -2.33
N PRO A 113 3.68 -20.20 -3.01
CA PRO A 113 4.82 -20.91 -3.56
C PRO A 113 5.55 -19.96 -4.51
N SER A 114 6.85 -19.75 -4.27
CA SER A 114 7.69 -19.02 -5.22
C SER A 114 7.74 -19.86 -6.49
N ILE A 115 6.92 -19.51 -7.48
CA ILE A 115 7.10 -20.04 -8.83
C ILE A 115 8.44 -19.45 -9.28
N PRO A 116 9.50 -20.24 -9.54
CA PRO A 116 10.70 -19.68 -10.13
C PRO A 116 10.26 -19.06 -11.45
N PHE A 117 10.37 -17.73 -11.58
CA PHE A 117 10.23 -17.12 -12.88
C PHE A 117 11.23 -17.85 -13.78
N PRO A 118 10.81 -18.54 -14.86
CA PRO A 118 11.79 -18.99 -15.83
C PRO A 118 12.50 -17.72 -16.25
N SER A 119 13.82 -17.64 -16.00
CA SER A 119 14.63 -16.59 -16.57
C SER A 119 14.35 -16.63 -18.07
N PHE A 120 13.70 -15.59 -18.59
CA PHE A 120 13.49 -15.46 -20.03
C PHE A 120 14.88 -15.37 -20.67
N SER A 121 15.42 -16.52 -21.07
CA SER A 121 16.61 -16.54 -21.91
C SER A 121 16.23 -15.89 -23.24
N TRP A 122 17.11 -15.03 -23.75
CA TRP A 122 17.02 -14.48 -25.10
C TRP A 122 16.91 -15.58 -26.18
N ASP A 123 17.27 -16.83 -25.86
CA ASP A 123 17.07 -18.01 -26.72
C ASP A 123 15.59 -18.34 -27.00
N ILE A 124 14.66 -17.93 -26.12
CA ILE A 124 13.22 -18.19 -26.24
C ILE A 124 12.55 -17.15 -27.14
N LEU A 125 13.11 -15.93 -27.23
CA LEU A 125 12.51 -14.81 -27.99
C LEU A 125 12.52 -15.05 -29.50
N TRP A 126 13.55 -15.68 -30.08
CA TRP A 126 13.58 -15.98 -31.52
C TRP A 126 12.57 -17.05 -31.95
N LYS A 127 12.23 -17.99 -31.06
CA LYS A 127 11.25 -19.05 -31.36
C LYS A 127 9.81 -18.54 -31.36
N ILE A 128 9.50 -17.55 -30.52
CA ILE A 128 8.16 -16.95 -30.43
C ILE A 128 7.98 -15.82 -31.45
N ALA A 129 9.04 -15.06 -31.76
CA ALA A 129 8.99 -13.98 -32.76
C ALA A 129 8.52 -14.46 -34.15
N GLY A 130 8.89 -15.68 -34.56
CA GLY A 130 8.42 -16.26 -35.83
C GLY A 130 6.90 -16.50 -35.88
N ILE A 131 6.28 -16.86 -34.75
CA ILE A 131 4.83 -17.13 -34.66
C ILE A 131 4.04 -15.82 -34.69
N VAL A 132 4.52 -14.78 -33.99
CA VAL A 132 3.85 -13.48 -33.93
C VAL A 132 3.85 -12.78 -35.31
N ILE A 133 4.96 -12.87 -36.06
CA ILE A 133 5.06 -12.29 -37.41
C ILE A 133 4.14 -13.02 -38.40
N ALA A 134 4.07 -14.35 -38.36
CA ALA A 134 3.21 -15.13 -39.26
C ALA A 134 1.71 -14.84 -39.05
N VAL A 135 1.27 -14.71 -37.79
CA VAL A 135 -0.12 -14.36 -37.46
C VAL A 135 -0.47 -12.93 -37.91
N PHE A 136 0.46 -11.98 -37.75
CA PHE A 136 0.26 -10.61 -38.21
C PHE A 136 0.19 -10.50 -39.74
N ILE A 137 1.04 -11.22 -40.48
CA ILE A 137 1.03 -11.23 -41.96
C ILE A 137 -0.25 -11.89 -42.50
N ALA A 138 -0.68 -13.02 -41.93
CA ALA A 138 -1.92 -13.69 -42.33
C ALA A 138 -3.15 -12.82 -42.08
N TRP A 139 -3.23 -12.14 -40.93
CA TRP A 139 -4.30 -11.20 -40.62
C TRP A 139 -4.32 -9.99 -41.58
N PHE A 140 -3.13 -9.47 -41.94
CA PHE A 140 -3.00 -8.34 -42.85
C PHE A 140 -3.38 -8.69 -44.30
N LEU A 141 -3.06 -9.90 -44.77
CA LEU A 141 -3.42 -10.37 -46.12
C LEU A 141 -4.94 -10.63 -46.26
N ILE A 142 -5.59 -11.16 -45.22
CA ILE A 142 -7.05 -11.40 -45.21
C ILE A 142 -7.84 -10.10 -45.30
N LYS A 143 -7.36 -9.00 -44.70
CA LYS A 143 -8.04 -7.70 -44.76
C LYS A 143 -7.98 -7.01 -46.13
N LYS A 144 -7.13 -7.45 -47.06
CA LYS A 144 -6.97 -6.79 -48.37
C LYS A 144 -7.86 -7.37 -49.48
N ILE A 145 -8.62 -8.42 -49.20
CA ILE A 145 -9.49 -9.14 -50.16
C ILE A 145 -10.99 -8.85 -49.90
N ARG A 146 -11.33 -7.86 -49.07
CA ARG A 146 -12.70 -7.37 -48.88
C ARG A 146 -12.80 -5.88 -49.18
#